data_AF-A0A7V3CXZ8-F1
#
_entry.id   AF-A0A7V3CXZ8-F1
#
_cell.length_a   1.000
_cell.length_b   1.000
_cell.length_c   1.000
_cell.angle_alpha   90.00
_cell.angle_beta   90.00
_cell.angle_gamma   90.00
#
_symmetry.space_group_name_H-M   'P 1'
#
loop_
_entity.id
_entity.type
_entity.pdbx_description
1 polymer ?
#
loop_
_entity_poly.entity_id
_entity_poly.type
_entity_poly.pdbx_seq_one_letter_code
_entity_poly.pdbx_strand_id
1 'polypeptide(L)'
;MSASFFENIRKYIYENTGIYFQDNKKYFLESRLLRRMNYLGLKTFEEYFDLIRFSANGQNEKKYFYEAITINETFFFRNQPQLDAL
;
A
#
# COMPACT_ATOMS: atom_id res chain seq x y z
N MET A 1 10.64 -5.10 8.62
CA MET A 1 10.97 -3.74 8.15
C MET A 1 11.56 -2.92 9.29
N SER A 2 12.66 -2.17 9.08
CA SER A 2 13.21 -1.28 10.11
C SER A 2 12.26 -0.10 10.40
N ALA A 3 12.38 0.52 11.58
CA ALA A 3 11.52 1.64 11.96
C ALA A 3 11.72 2.87 11.07
N SER A 4 12.99 3.20 10.76
CA SER A 4 13.33 4.32 9.86
C SER A 4 12.82 4.10 8.44
N PHE A 5 12.89 2.88 7.92
CA PHE A 5 12.37 2.58 6.60
C PHE A 5 10.83 2.65 6.54
N PHE A 6 10.15 2.21 7.60
CA PHE A 6 8.70 2.34 7.70
C PHE A 6 8.25 3.82 7.67
N GLU A 7 8.96 4.72 8.37
CA GLU A 7 8.71 6.17 8.27
C GLU A 7 8.89 6.69 6.84
N ASN A 8 9.94 6.27 6.14
CA ASN A 8 10.19 6.67 4.76
C ASN A 8 9.08 6.22 3.80
N ILE A 9 8.60 4.98 3.95
CA ILE A 9 7.46 4.47 3.17
C ILE A 9 6.19 5.22 3.53
N ARG A 10 5.92 5.45 4.82
CA ARG A 10 4.73 6.18 5.27
C ARG A 10 4.68 7.58 4.69
N LYS A 11 5.80 8.31 4.75
CA LYS A 11 5.93 9.64 4.15
C LYS A 11 5.69 9.59 2.65
N TYR A 12 6.27 8.62 1.96
CA TYR A 12 6.03 8.43 0.53
C TYR A 12 4.56 8.16 0.20
N ILE A 13 3.89 7.28 0.95
CA ILE A 13 2.46 6.99 0.78
C ILE A 13 1.65 8.27 1.01
N TYR A 14 1.94 9.01 2.07
CA TYR A 14 1.24 10.23 2.42
C TYR A 14 1.39 11.32 1.34
N GLU A 15 2.60 11.53 0.83
CA GLU A 15 2.88 12.50 -0.24
C GLU A 15 2.17 12.16 -1.56
N ASN A 16 2.01 10.87 -1.88
CA ASN A 16 1.41 10.45 -3.15
C ASN A 16 -0.12 10.22 -3.09
N THR A 17 -0.66 9.90 -1.92
CA THR A 17 -2.08 9.48 -1.77
C THR A 17 -2.87 10.25 -0.72
N GLY A 18 -2.19 11.00 0.15
CA GLY A 18 -2.80 11.63 1.33
C GLY A 18 -3.14 10.66 2.48
N ILE A 19 -2.92 9.36 2.31
CA ILE A 19 -3.24 8.36 3.33
C ILE A 19 -2.14 8.32 4.39
N TYR A 20 -2.51 8.58 5.65
CA TYR A 20 -1.59 8.43 6.78
C TYR A 20 -1.71 7.04 7.41
N PHE A 21 -0.61 6.28 7.40
CA PHE A 21 -0.52 4.99 8.07
C PHE A 21 -0.09 5.14 9.53
N GLN A 22 -0.99 4.77 10.44
CA GLN A 22 -0.69 4.69 11.87
C GLN A 22 0.27 3.53 12.18
N ASP A 23 1.04 3.65 13.26
CA ASP A 23 2.06 2.65 13.64
C ASP A 23 1.47 1.27 13.95
N ASN A 24 0.25 1.23 14.50
CA ASN A 24 -0.51 -0.01 14.73
C ASN A 24 -0.85 -0.78 13.44
N LYS A 25 -0.81 -0.11 12.27
CA LYS A 25 -1.02 -0.70 10.95
C LYS A 25 0.28 -1.09 10.25
N LYS A 26 1.44 -0.96 10.91
CA LYS A 26 2.74 -1.38 10.35
C LYS A 26 2.72 -2.83 9.87
N TYR A 27 2.26 -3.75 10.71
CA TYR A 27 2.16 -5.17 10.36
C TYR A 27 1.26 -5.44 9.15
N PHE A 28 0.16 -4.68 9.03
CA PHE A 28 -0.74 -4.79 7.89
C PHE A 28 -0.03 -4.40 6.58
N LEU A 29 0.67 -3.27 6.60
CA LEU A 29 1.46 -2.81 5.45
C LEU A 29 2.57 -3.82 5.12
N GLU A 30 3.35 -4.25 6.12
CA GLU A 30 4.42 -5.25 5.93
C GLU A 30 3.90 -6.53 5.27
N SER A 31 2.79 -7.09 5.76
CA SER A 31 2.20 -8.31 5.21
C SER A 31 1.79 -8.16 3.74
N ARG A 32 1.18 -7.02 3.38
CA ARG A 32 0.75 -6.73 2.01
C ARG A 32 1.95 -6.56 1.07
N LEU A 33 2.96 -5.82 1.50
CA LEU A 33 4.18 -5.60 0.71
C LEU A 33 5.01 -6.88 0.57
N LEU A 34 5.07 -7.71 1.61
CA LEU A 34 5.79 -8.98 1.56
C LEU A 34 5.18 -9.95 0.54
N ARG A 35 3.85 -9.96 0.37
CA ARG A 35 3.19 -10.71 -0.71
C ARG A 35 3.60 -10.20 -2.10
N ARG A 36 3.70 -8.89 -2.29
CA ARG A 36 4.17 -8.29 -3.55
C ARG A 36 5.64 -8.62 -3.83
N MET A 37 6.50 -8.53 -2.81
CA MET A 37 7.91 -8.90 -2.91
C MET A 37 8.09 -10.36 -3.31
N ASN A 38 7.34 -11.28 -2.68
CA ASN A 38 7.40 -12.71 -3.02
C ASN A 38 6.98 -12.97 -4.47
N TYR A 39 5.96 -12.27 -4.97
CA TYR A 39 5.54 -12.36 -6.37
C TYR A 39 6.62 -11.90 -7.35
N LEU A 40 7.38 -10.85 -6.98
CA LEU A 40 8.48 -10.31 -7.79
C LEU A 40 9.82 -11.04 -7.57
N GLY A 41 9.89 -11.97 -6.62
CA GLY A 41 11.14 -12.66 -6.24
C GLY A 41 12.17 -11.77 -5.53
N LEU A 42 11.75 -10.66 -4.92
CA LEU A 42 12.63 -9.73 -4.22
C LEU A 42 12.88 -10.17 -2.78
N LYS A 43 14.08 -9.89 -2.27
CA LYS A 43 14.52 -10.38 -0.95
C LYS A 43 14.40 -9.33 0.14
N THR A 44 14.45 -8.05 -0.22
CA THR A 44 14.43 -6.94 0.73
C THR A 44 13.36 -5.90 0.40
N PHE A 45 12.86 -5.21 1.43
CA PHE A 45 11.84 -4.17 1.24
C PHE A 45 12.46 -2.96 0.53
N GLU A 46 13.74 -2.72 0.74
CA GLU A 46 14.56 -1.72 0.11
C GLU A 46 14.61 -1.93 -1.41
N GLU A 47 14.94 -3.14 -1.88
CA GLU A 47 14.90 -3.49 -3.31
C GLU A 47 13.53 -3.20 -3.94
N TYR A 48 12.46 -3.53 -3.22
CA TYR A 48 11.09 -3.28 -3.69
C TYR A 48 10.76 -1.79 -3.76
N PHE A 49 11.21 -1.01 -2.79
CA PHE A 49 10.98 0.43 -2.76
C PHE A 49 11.81 1.17 -3.82
N ASP A 50 13.03 0.71 -4.08
CA ASP A 50 13.86 1.24 -5.16
C ASP A 50 13.25 0.93 -6.53
N LEU A 51 12.68 -0.27 -6.71
CA LEU A 51 11.93 -0.62 -7.92
C LEU A 51 10.75 0.34 -8.13
N ILE A 52 10.00 0.65 -7.07
CA ILE A 52 8.89 1.62 -7.14
C ILE A 52 9.40 3.03 -7.49
N ARG A 53 10.50 3.48 -6.91
CA ARG A 53 10.97 4.88 -7.09
C ARG A 53 11.69 5.12 -8.41
N PHE A 54 12.56 4.20 -8.83
CA PHE A 54 13.57 4.47 -9.86
C PHE A 54 13.45 3.62 -11.13
N SER A 55 12.70 2.51 -11.11
CA SER A 55 12.65 1.60 -12.26
C SER A 55 11.66 2.07 -13.34
N ALA A 56 12.03 1.89 -14.62
CA ALA A 56 11.12 2.09 -15.76
C ALA A 56 9.90 1.15 -15.72
N ASN A 57 10.09 -0.08 -15.23
CA ASN A 57 8.99 -1.02 -14.95
C ASN A 57 8.20 -0.67 -13.67
N GLY A 58 8.71 0.27 -12.87
CA GLY A 58 8.11 0.72 -11.62
C GLY A 58 6.76 1.41 -11.79
N GLN A 59 6.43 1.92 -12.99
CA GLN A 59 5.11 2.50 -13.25
C GLN A 59 3.97 1.48 -13.11
N ASN A 60 4.18 0.25 -13.54
CA ASN A 60 3.19 -0.82 -13.39
C ASN A 60 3.12 -1.30 -11.94
N GLU A 61 4.27 -1.44 -11.27
CA GLU A 61 4.29 -1.89 -9.87
C GLU A 61 3.71 -0.84 -8.90
N LYS A 62 3.84 0.46 -9.20
CA LYS A 62 3.17 1.52 -8.43
C LYS A 62 1.67 1.29 -8.31
N LYS A 63 0.99 0.81 -9.38
CA LYS A 63 -0.45 0.52 -9.33
C LYS A 63 -0.74 -0.57 -8.30
N TYR A 64 -0.01 -1.67 -8.37
CA TYR A 64 -0.17 -2.77 -7.42
C TYR A 64 0.22 -2.40 -5.99
N PHE A 65 1.22 -1.52 -5.83
CA PHE A 65 1.56 -0.94 -4.54
C PHE A 65 0.38 -0.16 -3.96
N TYR A 66 -0.24 0.74 -4.72
CA TYR A 66 -1.40 1.51 -4.27
C TYR A 66 -2.61 0.62 -3.96
N GLU A 67 -2.83 -0.41 -4.76
CA GLU A 67 -3.89 -1.40 -4.50
C GLU A 67 -3.62 -2.21 -3.23
N ALA A 68 -2.37 -2.54 -2.94
CA ALA A 68 -1.98 -3.29 -1.75
C ALA A 68 -2.14 -2.49 -0.45
N ILE A 69 -2.02 -1.16 -0.50
CA ILE A 69 -2.14 -0.27 0.67
C ILE A 69 -3.56 0.28 0.88
N THR A 70 -4.43 0.24 -0.14
CA THR A 70 -5.80 0.72 -0.04
C THR A 70 -6.74 -0.34 0.54
N ILE A 71 -7.78 0.10 1.25
CA ILE A 71 -8.83 -0.79 1.77
C ILE A 71 -9.98 -0.79 0.76
N ASN A 72 -9.95 -1.74 -0.17
CA ASN A 72 -10.98 -1.90 -1.20
C ASN A 72 -12.13 -2.81 -0.74
N GLU A 73 -12.51 -2.76 0.53
CA GLU A 73 -13.64 -3.55 1.04
C GLU A 73 -14.96 -2.83 0.71
N THR A 74 -15.72 -3.41 -0.21
CA THR A 74 -17.05 -2.95 -0.63
C THR A 74 -17.99 -4.13 -0.78
N PHE A 75 -19.27 -3.93 -0.46
CA PHE A 75 -20.32 -4.94 -0.57
C PHE A 75 -21.65 -4.27 -0.93
N PHE A 76 -22.57 -5.03 -1.51
CA PHE A 76 -23.89 -4.53 -1.91
C PHE A 76 -24.68 -4.05 -0.70
N PHE A 77 -25.44 -2.96 -0.88
CA PHE A 77 -26.29 -2.37 0.17
C PHE A 77 -25.53 -1.98 1.45
N ARG A 78 -24.27 -1.53 1.31
CA ARG A 78 -23.40 -1.15 2.44
C ARG A 78 -24.01 -0.11 3.39
N ASN A 79 -24.82 0.80 2.86
CA ASN A 79 -25.48 1.85 3.64
C ASN A 79 -26.95 1.98 3.23
N GLN A 80 -27.81 1.12 3.80
CA GLN A 80 -29.24 1.06 3.47
C GLN A 80 -29.96 2.42 3.61
N PRO A 81 -29.77 3.22 4.68
CA PRO A 81 -30.41 4.53 4.79
C PRO A 81 -30.08 5.52 3.66
N GLN A 82 -28.90 5.43 3.05
CA GLN A 82 -28.54 6.28 1.90
C GLN A 82 -29.28 5.86 0.63
N LEU A 83 -29.57 4.57 0.50
CA LEU A 83 -30.28 4.00 -0.65
C LEU A 83 -31.78 4.27 -0.54
N ASP A 84 -32.32 4.25 0.68
CA ASP A 84 -33.74 4.54 0.95
C ASP A 84 -34.08 6.04 0.77
N ALA A 85 -33.09 6.92 0.75
CA ALA A 85 -33.26 8.38 0.62
C ALA A 85 -33.13 8.91 -0.83
N LEU A 86 -32.82 8.04 -1.80
CA LEU A 86 -32.74 8.32 -3.24
C LEU A 86 -34.10 8.11 -3.93
#